data_AF-A0AAD5NIB9-F1
#
_entry.id   AF-A0AAD5NIB9-F1
#
_cell.length_a   1.000
_cell.length_b   1.000
_cell.length_c   1.000
_cell.angle_alpha   90.00
_cell.angle_beta   90.00
_cell.angle_gamma   90.00
#
_symmetry.space_group_name_H-M   'P 1'
#
loop_
_entity.id
_entity.type
_entity.pdbx_description
1 polymer ?
#
loop_
_entity_poly.entity_id
_entity_poly.type
_entity_poly.pdbx_seq_one_letter_code
_entity_poly.pdbx_strand_id
1 'polypeptide(L)'
;MICAIPANATDNLYCTLLAHSSIHGIMAGYTGFVCGPINGNYAYIPLEEVARATNEVNTRDHKWAWQKIVMKVQMSCQKCRTESLKLVARADGVSFVGLEGAEKDKLVVIGEGVDAVKLATSLRNKVGHTELISVAEQK
;
A
#
# COMPACT_ATOMS: atom_id res chain seq x y z
N MET A 1 5.34 -6.48 15.97
CA MET A 1 4.01 -6.36 16.62
C MET A 1 2.86 -6.78 15.70
N ILE A 2 2.97 -6.69 14.36
CA ILE A 2 1.85 -6.95 13.43
C ILE A 2 1.36 -8.42 13.43
N CYS A 3 2.26 -9.41 13.46
CA CYS A 3 1.88 -10.84 13.42
C CYS A 3 1.40 -11.44 14.74
N ALA A 4 1.31 -10.65 15.82
CA ALA A 4 0.94 -11.12 17.17
C ALA A 4 -0.42 -10.58 17.66
N ILE A 5 -1.13 -9.85 16.80
CA ILE A 5 -2.45 -9.27 17.10
C ILE A 5 -3.51 -10.35 16.84
N PRO A 6 -4.55 -10.47 17.68
CA PRO A 6 -5.65 -11.39 17.41
C PRO A 6 -6.31 -11.12 16.05
N ALA A 7 -6.76 -12.20 15.41
CA ALA A 7 -7.45 -12.16 14.13
C ALA A 7 -8.72 -11.30 14.19
N ASN A 8 -8.95 -10.48 13.17
CA ASN A 8 -10.18 -9.71 13.05
C ASN A 8 -11.37 -10.63 12.68
N ALA A 9 -12.60 -10.10 12.66
CA ALA A 9 -13.79 -10.89 12.35
C ALA A 9 -13.74 -11.56 10.97
N THR A 10 -13.21 -10.86 9.97
CA THR A 10 -13.05 -11.37 8.60
C THR A 10 -12.02 -12.49 8.54
N ASP A 11 -10.89 -12.33 9.22
CA ASP A 11 -9.82 -13.34 9.31
C ASP A 11 -10.33 -14.60 10.01
N ASN A 12 -11.13 -14.47 11.07
CA ASN A 12 -11.74 -15.61 11.76
C ASN A 12 -12.68 -16.40 10.85
N LEU A 13 -13.54 -15.71 10.08
CA LEU A 13 -14.41 -16.36 9.10
C LEU A 13 -13.59 -17.05 8.01
N TYR A 14 -12.56 -16.38 7.51
CA TYR A 14 -11.66 -16.93 6.50
C TYR A 14 -10.95 -18.21 6.96
N CYS A 15 -10.32 -18.17 8.14
CA CYS A 15 -9.65 -19.34 8.73
C CYS A 15 -10.60 -20.52 8.94
N THR A 16 -11.84 -20.25 9.36
CA THR A 16 -12.85 -21.30 9.57
C THR A 16 -13.27 -21.96 8.26
N LEU A 17 -13.52 -21.17 7.21
CA LEU A 17 -13.87 -21.70 5.89
C LEU A 17 -12.71 -22.51 5.28
N LEU A 18 -11.48 -22.00 5.40
CA LEU A 18 -10.27 -22.67 4.95
C LEU A 18 -10.09 -24.03 5.66
N ALA A 19 -10.31 -24.08 6.98
CA ALA A 19 -10.23 -25.32 7.74
C ALA A 19 -11.29 -26.34 7.28
N HIS A 20 -12.55 -25.93 7.15
CA HIS A 20 -13.61 -26.83 6.69
C HIS A 20 -13.39 -27.32 5.26
N SER A 21 -12.99 -26.46 4.32
CA SER A 21 -12.68 -26.89 2.95
C SER A 21 -11.51 -27.87 2.92
N SER A 22 -10.45 -27.64 3.70
CA SER A 22 -9.33 -28.57 3.82
C SER A 22 -9.79 -29.95 4.30
N ILE A 23 -10.60 -29.98 5.37
CA ILE A 23 -11.12 -31.24 5.92
C ILE A 23 -11.98 -31.97 4.89
N HIS A 24 -12.89 -31.28 4.20
CA HIS A 24 -13.71 -31.90 3.16
C HIS A 24 -12.87 -32.49 2.02
N GLY A 25 -11.83 -31.78 1.58
CA GLY A 25 -10.93 -32.28 0.54
C GLY A 25 -10.17 -33.54 0.98
N ILE A 26 -9.67 -33.55 2.22
CA ILE A 26 -9.00 -34.71 2.81
C ILE A 26 -9.98 -35.89 2.93
N MET A 27 -11.21 -35.64 3.41
CA MET A 27 -12.26 -36.66 3.54
C MET A 27 -12.70 -37.22 2.19
N ALA A 28 -12.61 -36.45 1.11
CA ALA A 28 -12.84 -36.90 -0.26
C ALA A 28 -11.66 -37.69 -0.85
N GLY A 29 -10.54 -37.83 -0.12
CA GLY A 29 -9.35 -38.56 -0.54
C GLY A 29 -8.36 -37.74 -1.37
N TYR A 30 -8.53 -36.41 -1.45
CA TYR A 30 -7.56 -35.55 -2.12
C TYR A 30 -6.31 -35.35 -1.26
N THR A 31 -5.15 -35.28 -1.93
CA THR A 31 -3.84 -35.05 -1.30
C THR A 31 -3.03 -34.06 -2.15
N GLY A 32 -1.98 -33.46 -1.57
CA GLY A 32 -1.09 -32.56 -2.31
C GLY A 32 -1.75 -31.26 -2.79
N PHE A 33 -2.75 -30.75 -2.06
CA PHE A 33 -3.47 -29.53 -2.40
C PHE A 33 -3.46 -28.52 -1.25
N VAL A 34 -3.68 -27.26 -1.61
CA VAL A 34 -4.00 -26.14 -0.71
C VAL A 34 -5.41 -25.69 -1.04
N CYS A 35 -6.23 -25.34 -0.05
CA CYS A 35 -7.53 -24.73 -0.33
C CYS A 35 -7.45 -23.21 -0.12
N GLY A 36 -8.22 -22.47 -0.91
CA GLY A 36 -8.27 -21.02 -0.80
C GLY A 36 -9.21 -20.41 -1.83
N PRO A 37 -9.48 -19.10 -1.71
CA PRO A 37 -10.33 -18.39 -2.64
C PRO A 37 -9.57 -18.05 -3.93
N ILE A 38 -10.23 -18.27 -5.07
CA ILE A 38 -9.80 -17.81 -6.39
C ILE A 38 -10.99 -17.08 -7.01
N ASN A 39 -10.83 -15.79 -7.29
CA ASN A 39 -11.89 -14.95 -7.89
C ASN A 39 -13.26 -15.06 -7.16
N GLY A 40 -13.24 -15.16 -5.84
CA GLY A 40 -14.44 -15.24 -5.00
C GLY A 40 -14.98 -16.65 -4.73
N ASN A 41 -14.42 -17.69 -5.35
CA ASN A 41 -14.82 -19.09 -5.14
C ASN A 41 -13.74 -19.88 -4.41
N TYR A 42 -14.13 -20.74 -3.47
CA TYR A 42 -13.18 -21.66 -2.82
C TYR A 42 -12.85 -22.82 -3.75
N ALA A 43 -11.55 -23.04 -3.96
CA ALA A 43 -11.05 -24.10 -4.83
C ALA A 43 -9.91 -24.88 -4.16
N TYR A 44 -9.66 -26.09 -4.65
CA TYR A 44 -8.47 -26.87 -4.32
C TYR A 44 -7.39 -26.62 -5.37
N ILE A 45 -6.22 -26.19 -4.91
CA ILE A 45 -5.10 -25.76 -5.74
C ILE A 45 -3.96 -26.77 -5.55
N PRO A 46 -3.41 -27.37 -6.62
CA PRO A 46 -2.26 -28.25 -6.50
C PRO A 46 -1.07 -27.55 -5.82
N LEU A 47 -0.45 -28.21 -4.84
CA LEU A 47 0.64 -27.65 -4.05
C LEU A 47 1.85 -27.27 -4.92
N GLU A 48 2.12 -28.04 -5.98
CA GLU A 48 3.24 -27.78 -6.89
C GLU A 48 3.10 -26.45 -7.65
N GLU A 49 1.88 -26.09 -8.05
CA GLU A 49 1.59 -24.82 -8.71
C GLU A 49 1.75 -23.65 -7.74
N VAL A 50 1.26 -23.80 -6.50
CA VAL A 50 1.41 -22.79 -5.45
C VAL A 50 2.87 -22.57 -5.08
N ALA A 51 3.67 -23.64 -5.01
CA ALA A 51 5.08 -23.56 -4.67
C ALA A 51 5.92 -22.90 -5.77
N ARG A 52 5.49 -22.97 -7.03
CA ARG A 52 6.19 -22.36 -8.18
C ARG A 52 5.77 -20.92 -8.42
N ALA A 53 4.51 -20.59 -8.18
CA ALA A 53 3.96 -19.28 -8.47
C ALA A 53 4.21 -18.29 -7.31
N THR A 54 4.68 -17.09 -7.66
CA THR A 54 4.76 -15.95 -6.73
C THR A 54 3.75 -14.88 -7.14
N ASN A 55 3.01 -14.34 -6.18
CA ASN A 55 2.09 -13.24 -6.45
C ASN A 55 2.84 -11.91 -6.44
N GLU A 56 3.17 -11.38 -7.61
CA GLU A 56 3.75 -10.05 -7.75
C GLU A 56 2.67 -8.98 -7.75
N VAL A 57 2.88 -7.96 -6.92
CA VAL A 57 1.99 -6.79 -6.87
C VAL A 57 2.21 -5.97 -8.14
N ASN A 58 1.19 -5.89 -9.00
CA ASN A 58 1.24 -5.03 -10.18
C ASN A 58 1.04 -3.57 -9.77
N THR A 59 2.11 -2.83 -9.50
CA THR A 59 2.05 -1.43 -9.07
C THR A 59 1.43 -0.45 -10.08
N ARG A 60 1.10 -0.90 -11.30
CA ARG A 60 0.42 -0.10 -12.33
C ARG A 60 -1.07 -0.40 -12.43
N ASP A 61 -1.60 -1.29 -11.60
CA ASP A 61 -3.04 -1.53 -11.57
C ASP A 61 -3.78 -0.35 -10.92
N HIS A 62 -5.03 -0.13 -11.30
CA HIS A 62 -5.88 0.97 -10.84
C HIS A 62 -6.00 1.05 -9.30
N LYS A 63 -5.87 -0.09 -8.60
CA LYS A 63 -5.86 -0.19 -7.12
C LYS A 63 -4.66 0.49 -6.46
N TRP A 64 -3.59 0.72 -7.22
CA TRP A 64 -2.40 1.44 -6.76
C TRP A 64 -2.20 2.75 -7.55
N ALA A 65 -3.17 3.11 -8.40
CA ALA A 65 -3.00 4.19 -9.38
C ALA A 65 -3.21 5.60 -8.82
N TRP A 66 -3.93 5.80 -7.71
CA TRP A 66 -3.97 7.12 -7.08
C TRP A 66 -3.66 7.05 -5.60
N GLN A 67 -2.55 7.66 -5.22
CA GLN A 67 -2.12 7.78 -3.84
C GLN A 67 -2.20 9.23 -3.40
N LYS A 68 -2.86 9.47 -2.27
CA LYS A 68 -2.77 10.71 -1.50
C LYS A 68 -1.70 10.53 -0.44
N ILE A 69 -0.57 11.20 -0.63
CA ILE A 69 0.56 11.22 0.28
C ILE A 69 0.55 12.53 1.06
N VAL A 70 0.61 12.45 2.39
CA VAL A 70 0.69 13.62 3.27
C VAL A 70 2.01 13.58 4.02
N MET A 71 2.79 14.65 3.86
CA MET A 71 4.12 14.79 4.45
C MET A 71 4.16 16.06 5.29
N LYS A 72 4.66 15.97 6.52
CA LYS A 72 4.98 17.16 7.31
C LYS A 72 6.39 17.61 6.95
N VAL A 73 6.53 18.84 6.46
CA VAL A 73 7.84 19.40 6.12
C VAL A 73 8.06 20.66 6.92
N GLN A 74 9.22 20.76 7.58
CA GLN A 74 9.57 21.97 8.31
C GLN A 74 9.94 23.09 7.32
N MET A 75 9.00 23.97 7.02
CA MET A 75 9.19 25.10 6.10
C MET A 75 9.04 26.44 6.83
N SER A 76 10.15 26.97 7.36
CA SER A 76 10.18 28.26 8.07
C SER A 76 10.26 29.48 7.15
N CYS A 77 10.44 29.29 5.84
CA CYS A 77 10.70 30.38 4.90
C CYS A 77 9.85 30.29 3.61
N GLN A 78 9.49 31.44 3.02
CA GLN A 78 8.67 31.47 1.79
C GLN A 78 9.39 30.84 0.59
N LYS A 79 10.72 30.97 0.53
CA LYS A 79 11.56 30.30 -0.49
C LYS A 79 11.46 28.78 -0.38
N CYS A 80 11.51 28.25 0.85
CA CYS A 80 11.42 26.84 1.19
C CYS A 80 10.12 26.21 0.68
N ARG A 81 8.99 26.92 0.84
CA ARG A 81 7.66 26.50 0.33
C ARG A 81 7.58 26.45 -1.19
N THR A 82 8.21 27.41 -1.85
CA THR A 82 8.20 27.46 -3.31
C THR A 82 9.12 26.39 -3.89
N GLU A 83 10.26 26.14 -3.25
CA GLU A 83 11.21 25.11 -3.64
C GLU A 83 10.65 23.70 -3.46
N SER A 84 9.98 23.43 -2.33
CA SER A 84 9.30 22.15 -2.11
C SER A 84 8.22 21.89 -3.14
N LEU A 85 7.36 22.88 -3.43
CA LEU A 85 6.30 22.74 -4.43
C LEU A 85 6.88 22.45 -5.82
N LYS A 86 7.93 23.18 -6.21
CA LYS A 86 8.61 22.97 -7.49
C LYS A 86 9.28 21.60 -7.57
N LEU A 87 9.89 21.14 -6.48
CA LEU A 87 10.56 19.85 -6.42
C LEU A 87 9.56 18.70 -6.57
N VAL A 88 8.46 18.77 -5.84
CA VAL A 88 7.45 17.71 -5.87
C VAL A 88 6.66 17.73 -7.18
N ALA A 89 6.32 18.90 -7.72
CA ALA A 89 5.64 18.99 -9.01
C ALA A 89 6.49 18.46 -10.19
N ARG A 90 7.81 18.30 -10.01
CA ARG A 90 8.72 17.70 -10.99
C ARG A 90 8.93 16.21 -10.80
N ALA A 91 8.41 15.62 -9.72
CA ALA A 91 8.56 14.19 -9.49
C ALA A 91 7.63 13.41 -10.41
N ASP A 92 8.12 12.28 -10.90
CA ASP A 92 7.36 11.39 -11.78
C ASP A 92 6.09 10.92 -11.10
N GLY A 93 4.97 10.95 -11.85
CA GLY A 93 3.68 10.46 -11.38
C GLY A 93 2.85 11.48 -10.60
N VAL A 94 3.37 12.67 -10.30
CA VAL A 94 2.62 13.68 -9.53
C VAL A 94 1.63 14.44 -10.41
N SER A 95 0.34 14.40 -10.03
CA SER A 95 -0.75 15.11 -10.71
C SER A 95 -1.19 16.36 -9.97
N PHE A 96 -1.10 16.35 -8.63
CA PHE A 96 -1.47 17.49 -7.80
C PHE A 96 -0.54 17.64 -6.60
N VAL A 97 -0.26 18.90 -6.25
CA VAL A 97 0.53 19.28 -5.07
C VAL A 97 -0.17 20.43 -4.35
N GLY A 98 -0.31 20.33 -3.04
CA GLY A 98 -0.91 21.37 -2.21
C GLY A 98 -0.22 21.50 -0.86
N LEU A 99 -0.37 22.65 -0.22
CA LEU A 99 -0.01 22.86 1.18
C LEU A 99 -1.29 23.00 2.00
N GLU A 100 -1.43 22.15 3.01
CA GLU A 100 -2.53 22.15 3.98
C GLU A 100 -2.00 22.44 5.40
N GLY A 101 -2.92 22.71 6.34
CA GLY A 101 -2.59 23.00 7.74
C GLY A 101 -2.53 24.50 8.06
N ALA A 102 -2.78 24.85 9.33
CA ALA A 102 -2.81 26.24 9.80
C ALA A 102 -1.47 26.96 9.57
N GLU A 103 -0.35 26.23 9.69
CA GLU A 103 1.01 26.77 9.49
C GLU A 103 1.56 26.51 8.07
N LYS A 104 0.75 25.90 7.18
CA LYS A 104 1.16 25.44 5.84
C LYS A 104 2.38 24.51 5.89
N ASP A 105 2.39 23.61 6.87
CA ASP A 105 3.46 22.65 7.17
C ASP A 105 3.17 21.25 6.60
N LYS A 106 1.95 21.00 6.11
CA LYS A 106 1.56 19.71 5.51
C LYS A 106 1.57 19.82 4.00
N LEU A 107 2.48 19.09 3.36
CA LEU A 107 2.55 18.93 1.91
C LEU A 107 1.69 17.73 1.50
N VAL A 108 0.69 17.99 0.67
CA VAL A 108 -0.19 16.97 0.09
C VAL A 108 0.21 16.74 -1.34
N VAL A 109 0.48 15.49 -1.68
CA VAL A 109 0.88 15.04 -3.01
C VAL A 109 -0.13 13.99 -3.46
N ILE A 110 -0.68 14.17 -4.65
CA ILE A 110 -1.58 13.22 -5.27
C ILE A 110 -1.01 12.84 -6.63
N GLY A 111 -0.92 11.53 -6.88
CA GLY A 111 -0.39 11.05 -8.13
C GLY A 111 -0.44 9.53 -8.28
N GLU A 112 -0.03 9.09 -9.46
CA GLU A 112 0.04 7.70 -9.88
C GLU A 112 1.48 7.20 -9.91
N GLY A 113 1.77 6.07 -9.26
CA GLY A 113 3.12 5.51 -9.23
C GLY A 113 4.15 6.36 -8.49
N VAL A 114 3.69 7.19 -7.53
CA VAL A 114 4.54 8.11 -6.78
C VAL A 114 5.30 7.37 -5.68
N ASP A 115 6.63 7.37 -5.75
CA ASP A 115 7.47 6.82 -4.68
C ASP A 115 7.58 7.80 -3.50
N ALA A 116 6.80 7.53 -2.45
CA ALA A 116 6.77 8.33 -1.23
C ALA A 116 8.13 8.41 -0.51
N VAL A 117 8.95 7.35 -0.57
CA VAL A 117 10.25 7.30 0.12
C VAL A 117 11.30 8.10 -0.63
N LYS A 118 11.35 7.97 -1.96
CA LYS A 118 12.24 8.77 -2.82
C LYS A 118 11.89 10.25 -2.75
N LEU A 119 10.60 10.59 -2.72
CA LEU A 119 10.13 11.95 -2.48
C LEU A 119 10.54 12.48 -1.11
N ALA A 120 10.31 11.71 -0.04
CA ALA A 120 10.68 12.09 1.31
C ALA A 120 12.18 12.37 1.43
N THR A 121 12.99 11.51 0.82
CA THR A 121 14.44 11.65 0.83
C THR A 121 14.89 12.89 0.07
N SER A 122 14.27 13.17 -1.09
CA SER A 122 14.57 14.37 -1.88
C SER A 122 14.22 15.66 -1.15
N LEU A 123 13.09 15.67 -0.41
CA LEU A 123 12.68 16.81 0.43
C LEU A 123 13.60 16.99 1.64
N ARG A 124 14.02 15.91 2.30
CA ARG A 124 14.98 15.96 3.42
C ARG A 124 16.31 16.59 3.01
N ASN A 125 16.77 16.27 1.80
CA ASN A 125 18.07 16.77 1.32
C ASN A 125 18.03 18.24 0.88
N LYS A 126 16.91 18.73 0.34
CA LYS A 126 16.84 20.06 -0.29
C LYS A 126 16.07 21.12 0.51
N VAL A 127 15.06 20.71 1.27
CA VAL A 127 14.16 21.65 1.96
C VAL A 127 14.37 21.62 3.45
N GLY A 128 14.37 20.43 4.06
CA GLY A 128 14.55 20.27 5.49
C GLY A 128 13.85 19.04 6.03
N HIS A 129 13.79 18.93 7.37
CA HIS A 129 13.23 17.76 8.04
C HIS A 129 11.81 17.47 7.53
N THR A 130 11.63 16.23 7.06
CA THR A 130 10.38 15.75 6.46
C THR A 130 9.95 14.44 7.10
N GLU A 131 8.72 14.41 7.58
CA GLU A 131 8.07 13.26 8.18
C GLU A 131 6.91 12.81 7.28
N LEU A 132 6.84 11.50 7.01
CA LEU A 132 5.73 10.92 6.26
C LEU A 132 4.58 10.66 7.23
N ILE A 133 3.46 11.36 7.10
CA ILE A 133 2.31 11.21 8.00
C ILE A 133 1.42 10.07 7.51
N SER A 134 1.04 10.10 6.23
CA SER A 134 0.14 9.11 5.66
C SER A 134 0.36 8.90 4.17
N VAL A 135 0.10 7.66 3.75
CA VAL A 135 -0.03 7.26 2.35
C VAL A 135 -1.35 6.52 2.28
N ALA A 136 -2.33 7.09 1.58
CA ALA A 136 -3.67 6.52 1.44
C ALA A 136 -4.02 6.40 -0.04
N GLU A 137 -4.78 5.38 -0.40
CA GLU A 137 -5.40 5.29 -1.73
C GLU A 137 -6.49 6.35 -1.85
N GLN A 138 -6.54 7.05 -2.98
CA GLN A 138 -7.60 7.99 -3.28
C GLN A 138 -8.70 7.25 -4.06
N LYS A 139 -9.77 6.91 -3.35
CA LYS A 139 -11.00 6.32 -3.92
C LYS A 139 -11.83 7.35 -4.67
#